data_AF-A0A5P8W0G9-F1
#
_entry.id   AF-A0A5P8W0G9-F1
#
_cell.length_a   1.000
_cell.length_b   1.000
_cell.length_c   1.000
_cell.angle_alpha   90.00
_cell.angle_beta   90.00
_cell.angle_gamma   90.00
#
_symmetry.space_group_name_H-M   'P 1'
#
loop_
_entity.id
_entity.type
_entity.pdbx_description
1 polymer ?
#
loop_
_entity_poly.entity_id
_entity_poly.type
_entity_poly.pdbx_seq_one_letter_code
_entity_poly.pdbx_strand_id
1 'polypeptide(L)' 'MISVVKSLSNDCPTISVDAPQLRDPKDTIVLAAAVAANAEAIVTGDLDLLVLIEFNEIPILTPQDFLSRYFLD' A
#
# COMPACT_ATOMS: atom_id res chain seq x y z
N MET A 1 27.06 7.13 -6.82
CA MET A 1 25.80 7.33 -6.07
C MET A 1 24.60 6.65 -6.75
N ILE A 2 24.32 6.91 -8.04
CA ILE A 2 23.20 6.25 -8.78
C ILE A 2 23.31 4.71 -8.87
N SER A 3 24.53 4.15 -8.94
CA SER A 3 24.73 2.70 -9.04
C SER A 3 24.31 1.91 -7.80
N VAL A 4 24.39 2.52 -6.61
CA VAL A 4 23.99 1.86 -5.35
C VAL A 4 22.47 1.78 -5.28
N VAL A 5 21.78 2.86 -5.68
CA VAL A 5 20.31 2.91 -5.72
C VAL A 5 19.76 1.81 -6.63
N LYS A 6 20.30 1.67 -7.86
CA LYS A 6 19.90 0.62 -8.80
C LYS A 6 20.14 -0.81 -8.29
N SER A 7 21.11 -1.01 -7.40
CA SER A 7 21.42 -2.32 -6.84
C SER A 7 20.47 -2.75 -5.72
N LEU A 8 19.74 -1.80 -5.12
CA LEU A 8 18.87 -2.03 -3.96
C LEU A 8 17.39 -1.79 -4.28
N SER A 9 17.09 -1.24 -5.45
CA SER A 9 15.73 -1.02 -5.93
C SER A 9 15.33 -2.12 -6.91
N ASN A 10 14.08 -2.57 -6.81
CA ASN A 10 13.44 -3.35 -7.86
C ASN A 10 12.53 -2.45 -8.67
N ASP A 11 12.55 -2.62 -10.00
CA ASP A 11 11.55 -1.98 -10.85
C ASP A 11 10.20 -2.63 -10.62
N CYS A 12 9.19 -1.78 -10.44
CA CYS A 12 7.83 -2.18 -10.17
C CYS A 12 6.98 -1.86 -11.42
N PRO A 13 6.16 -2.80 -11.94
CA PRO A 13 5.34 -2.51 -13.09
C PRO A 13 4.33 -1.39 -12.77
N THR A 14 4.04 -0.53 -13.73
CA THR A 14 2.95 0.44 -13.58
C THR A 14 1.62 -0.30 -13.72
N ILE A 15 0.83 -0.32 -12.65
CA ILE A 15 -0.48 -0.95 -12.62
C ILE A 15 -1.54 0.13 -12.50
N SER A 16 -2.64 -0.03 -13.22
CA SER A 16 -3.86 0.76 -13.01
C SER A 16 -4.86 -0.12 -12.28
N VAL A 17 -5.43 0.41 -11.21
CA VAL A 17 -6.46 -0.25 -10.41
C VAL A 17 -7.75 0.55 -10.48
N ASP A 18 -8.87 -0.15 -10.54
CA ASP A 18 -10.19 0.45 -10.42
C ASP A 18 -10.67 0.28 -8.97
N ALA A 19 -10.94 1.40 -8.31
CA ALA A 19 -11.37 1.44 -6.92
C ALA A 19 -12.48 2.49 -6.77
N PRO A 20 -13.69 2.23 -7.30
CA PRO A 20 -14.80 3.18 -7.26
C PRO A 20 -15.27 3.50 -5.83
N GLN A 21 -14.91 2.66 -4.86
CA GLN A 21 -15.15 2.88 -3.44
C GLN A 21 -14.24 3.92 -2.79
N LEU A 22 -13.16 4.36 -3.45
CA LEU A 22 -12.36 5.50 -3.00
C LEU A 22 -13.14 6.80 -3.17
N ARG A 23 -13.04 7.66 -2.17
CA ARG A 23 -13.65 8.99 -2.22
C ARG A 23 -12.84 9.98 -3.06
N ASP A 24 -11.50 9.96 -2.93
CA ASP A 24 -10.60 10.67 -3.85
C ASP A 24 -9.98 9.67 -4.85
N PRO A 25 -10.30 9.80 -6.16
CA PRO A 25 -9.70 8.99 -7.21
C PRO A 25 -8.17 9.06 -7.27
N LYS A 26 -7.55 10.09 -6.71
CA LYS A 26 -6.09 10.23 -6.67
C LYS A 26 -5.41 9.21 -5.77
N ASP A 27 -6.13 8.65 -4.79
CA ASP A 27 -5.56 7.66 -3.86
C ASP A 27 -5.41 6.27 -4.49
N THR A 28 -5.96 6.07 -5.70
CA THR A 28 -5.76 4.85 -6.50
C THR A 28 -4.29 4.53 -6.72
N ILE A 29 -3.39 5.53 -6.72
CA ILE A 29 -1.95 5.31 -6.88
C ILE A 29 -1.36 4.52 -5.71
N VAL A 30 -1.90 4.67 -4.49
CA VAL A 30 -1.43 3.94 -3.30
C VAL A 30 -1.81 2.48 -3.42
N LEU A 31 -3.06 2.21 -3.80
CA LEU A 31 -3.55 0.85 -4.04
C LEU A 31 -2.80 0.17 -5.20
N ALA A 32 -2.59 0.90 -6.30
CA ALA A 32 -1.82 0.42 -7.44
C ALA A 32 -0.38 0.06 -7.06
N ALA A 33 0.29 0.92 -6.29
CA ALA A 33 1.65 0.66 -5.83
C ALA A 33 1.74 -0.56 -4.92
N ALA A 34 0.78 -0.74 -4.01
CA ALA A 34 0.74 -1.89 -3.11
C ALA A 34 0.54 -3.21 -3.89
N VAL A 35 -0.38 -3.24 -4.84
CA VAL A 35 -0.57 -4.40 -5.73
C VAL A 35 0.70 -4.66 -6.55
N ALA A 36 1.32 -3.60 -7.06
CA ALA A 36 2.51 -3.73 -7.90
C ALA A 36 3.72 -4.28 -7.17
N ALA A 37 3.90 -3.85 -5.92
CA ALA A 37 4.96 -4.34 -5.06
C ALA A 37 4.64 -5.69 -4.43
N ASN A 38 3.43 -6.23 -4.64
CA ASN A 38 2.90 -7.38 -3.89
C ASN A 38 3.06 -7.17 -2.37
N ALA A 39 2.64 -5.98 -1.91
CA ALA A 39 2.83 -5.55 -0.53
C ALA A 39 2.03 -6.43 0.44
N GLU A 40 2.61 -6.71 1.60
CA GLU A 40 1.96 -7.50 2.65
C GLU A 40 0.88 -6.70 3.40
N ALA A 41 1.03 -5.38 3.50
CA ALA A 41 0.05 -4.48 4.09
C ALA A 41 0.24 -3.05 3.56
N ILE A 42 -0.82 -2.26 3.58
CA ILE A 42 -0.77 -0.80 3.44
C ILE A 42 -0.88 -0.22 4.85
N VAL A 43 0.06 0.63 5.25
CA VAL A 43 0.02 1.32 6.55
C VAL A 43 -0.24 2.81 6.31
N THR A 44 -1.36 3.32 6.81
CA THR A 44 -1.77 4.71 6.56
C THR A 44 -2.62 5.28 7.71
N GLY A 45 -2.65 6.61 7.81
CA GLY A 45 -3.60 7.34 8.66
C GLY A 45 -4.75 7.97 7.88
N ASP A 46 -4.77 7.78 6.56
CA ASP A 46 -5.79 8.34 5.68
C ASP A 46 -7.12 7.59 5.81
N LEU A 47 -8.18 8.30 6.16
CA LEU A 47 -9.51 7.73 6.37
C LEU A 47 -10.16 7.23 5.08
N ASP A 48 -9.85 7.86 3.94
CA ASP A 48 -10.41 7.46 2.64
C ASP A 48 -9.81 6.13 2.17
N LEU A 49 -8.60 5.79 2.60
CA LEU A 49 -8.01 4.45 2.42
C LEU A 49 -8.45 3.46 3.51
N LEU A 50 -8.48 3.88 4.79
CA LEU A 50 -8.80 2.99 5.92
C LEU A 50 -10.22 2.44 5.85
N VAL A 51 -11.19 3.18 5.28
CA VAL A 51 -12.57 2.71 5.12
C VAL A 51 -12.69 1.46 4.24
N LEU A 52 -11.70 1.20 3.39
CA LEU A 52 -11.65 0.01 2.54
C LEU A 52 -11.36 -1.26 3.34
N ILE A 53 -10.65 -1.14 4.46
CA ILE A 53 -10.18 -2.23 5.36
C ILE A 53 -9.15 -3.16 4.68
N GLU A 54 -9.39 -3.54 3.43
CA GLU A 54 -8.55 -4.42 2.62
C GLU A 54 -8.72 -4.07 1.14
N PHE A 55 -7.67 -4.27 0.35
CA PHE A 55 -7.73 -4.17 -1.11
C PHE A 55 -6.87 -5.26 -1.76
N ASN A 56 -7.48 -6.09 -2.61
CA ASN A 56 -6.79 -7.20 -3.28
C ASN A 56 -6.00 -8.11 -2.30
N GLU A 57 -6.66 -8.52 -1.21
CA GLU A 57 -6.09 -9.32 -0.12
C GLU A 57 -4.98 -8.62 0.69
N ILE A 58 -4.71 -7.34 0.41
CA ILE A 58 -3.75 -6.53 1.14
C ILE A 58 -4.50 -5.75 2.23
N PRO A 59 -4.27 -6.04 3.52
CA PRO A 59 -4.91 -5.31 4.61
C PRO A 59 -4.44 -3.85 4.65
N ILE A 60 -5.36 -2.94 4.95
CA ILE A 60 -5.10 -1.51 5.13
C ILE A 60 -5.21 -1.22 6.63
N LEU A 61 -4.08 -0.87 7.24
CA LEU A 61 -3.91 -0.83 8.68
C LEU A 61 -3.50 0.58 9.12
N THR A 62 -3.94 0.96 10.32
CA THR A 62 -3.29 2.08 11.01
C THR A 62 -1.88 1.67 11.43
N PRO A 63 -0.96 2.63 11.69
CA PRO A 63 0.35 2.30 12.26
C PRO A 63 0.26 1.50 13.57
N GLN A 64 -0.75 1.77 14.39
CA GLN A 64 -0.97 1.02 15.64
C GLN A 64 -1.41 -0.42 15.38
N ASP A 65 -2.33 -0.64 14.44
CA ASP A 65 -2.79 -1.99 14.08
C ASP A 65 -1.67 -2.81 13.45
N PHE A 66 -0.84 -2.18 12.61
CA PHE A 66 0.33 -2.83 12.03
C PHE A 66 1.32 -3.29 13.11
N LEU A 67 1.69 -2.42 14.06
CA LEU A 67 2.58 -2.79 15.16
C LEU A 67 1.98 -3.93 16.01
N SER A 68 0.68 -3.86 16.31
CA SER A 68 -0.01 -4.89 17.08
C SER A 68 -0.07 -6.24 16.36
N ARG A 69 -0.18 -6.24 15.03
CA ARG A 69 -0.29 -7.47 14.23
C ARG A 69 1.06 -8.15 13.97
N TYR A 70 2.13 -7.37 13.84
CA TYR A 70 3.43 -7.88 13.34
C TYR A 70 4.58 -7.81 14.35
N PHE A 71 4.47 -7.05 15.43
CA PHE A 71 5.60 -6.77 16.35
C PHE A 71 5.28 -6.96 17.83
N LEU A 72 4.02 -7.16 18.19
CA LEU A 72 3.63 -7.47 19.57
C LEU A 72 3.31 -8.97 19.66
N ASP A 73 4.22 -9.71 20.29
CA ASP A 73 4.03 -11.09 20.74
C ASP A 73 3.22 -11.13 22.06
#